data_AF-A0A3M1DL50-F1
#
_entry.id   AF-A0A3M1DL50-F1
#
_cell.length_a   1.000
_cell.length_b   1.000
_cell.length_c   1.000
_cell.angle_alpha   90.00
_cell.angle_beta   90.00
_cell.angle_gamma   90.00
#
_symmetry.space_group_name_H-M   'P 1'
#
loop_
_entity.id
_entity.type
_entity.pdbx_description
1 polymer ?
#
loop_
_entity_poly.entity_id
_entity_poly.type
_entity_poly.pdbx_seq_one_letter_code
_entity_poly.pdbx_strand_id
1 'polypeptide(L)'
;MKIVIVAKTRMGSGACVGALTFNGRSLRLIAADRETNERFNMDYQVGEVWEVETRPDPEITPPHVENVIVTRKRRLGTMTEMEIFIEKHMPPTAGGQEALFEGLTQATKAGALYIAERTGIPSRSTMFWRPDKTLRREDGQKRIRYRYPAPEGGFTLTFVGFQEPLPEIPAGSLLRVSLAHWWRPREMPEGELRCYVQLSGWFLGRG
;
A
#
# COMPACT_ATOMS: atom_id res chain seq x y z
N MET A 1 -20.23 8.24 -3.72
CA MET A 1 -19.12 8.59 -4.64
C MET A 1 -18.64 7.36 -5.38
N LYS A 2 -18.11 7.51 -6.61
CA LYS A 2 -17.52 6.39 -7.36
C LYS A 2 -16.03 6.24 -7.05
N ILE A 3 -15.59 5.00 -6.88
CA ILE A 3 -14.20 4.63 -6.59
C ILE A 3 -13.79 3.44 -7.44
N VAL A 4 -12.49 3.29 -7.68
CA VAL A 4 -11.89 2.07 -8.22
C VAL A 4 -10.95 1.47 -7.18
N ILE A 5 -11.02 0.15 -7.00
CA ILE A 5 -10.16 -0.57 -6.06
C ILE A 5 -8.80 -0.79 -6.71
N VAL A 6 -7.75 -0.24 -6.09
CA VAL A 6 -6.37 -0.29 -6.60
C VAL A 6 -5.45 -1.18 -5.77
N ALA A 7 -5.87 -1.58 -4.57
CA ALA A 7 -5.16 -2.56 -3.78
C ALA A 7 -6.07 -3.26 -2.78
N LYS A 8 -5.68 -4.49 -2.45
CA LYS A 8 -6.25 -5.28 -1.36
C LYS A 8 -5.08 -5.97 -0.66
N THR A 9 -4.97 -5.77 0.64
CA THR A 9 -3.86 -6.31 1.45
C THR A 9 -4.39 -7.11 2.63
N ARG A 10 -3.66 -8.15 3.02
CA ARG A 10 -4.03 -9.07 4.11
C ARG A 10 -3.95 -8.34 5.46
N MET A 11 -5.02 -8.38 6.23
CA MET A 11 -5.08 -7.82 7.59
C MET A 11 -5.79 -8.81 8.52
N GLY A 12 -5.02 -9.71 9.13
CA GLY A 12 -5.60 -10.84 9.86
C GLY A 12 -6.42 -11.73 8.92
N SER A 13 -7.66 -12.04 9.32
CA SER A 13 -8.67 -12.75 8.50
C SER A 13 -9.44 -11.84 7.53
N GLY A 14 -9.28 -10.52 7.63
CA GLY A 14 -9.91 -9.52 6.77
C GLY A 14 -8.95 -8.87 5.78
N ALA A 15 -9.39 -7.76 5.17
CA ALA A 15 -8.60 -7.02 4.19
C ALA A 15 -8.57 -5.50 4.42
N CYS A 16 -7.39 -4.89 4.29
CA CYS A 16 -7.27 -3.46 4.08
C CYS A 16 -7.37 -3.17 2.58
N VAL A 17 -8.24 -2.24 2.19
CA VAL A 17 -8.55 -1.97 0.77
C VAL A 17 -8.14 -0.55 0.42
N GLY A 18 -7.31 -0.40 -0.60
CA GLY A 18 -6.93 0.88 -1.19
C GLY A 18 -7.79 1.17 -2.41
N ALA A 19 -8.29 2.40 -2.52
CA ALA A 19 -9.09 2.85 -3.65
C ALA A 19 -8.68 4.24 -4.13
N LEU A 20 -8.97 4.55 -5.39
CA LEU A 20 -8.91 5.90 -5.93
C LEU A 20 -10.32 6.37 -6.26
N THR A 21 -10.63 7.61 -5.93
CA THR A 21 -11.79 8.30 -6.50
C THR A 21 -11.50 8.71 -7.95
N PHE A 22 -12.56 8.96 -8.73
CA PHE A 22 -12.44 9.45 -10.11
C PHE A 22 -11.90 10.89 -10.23
N ASN A 23 -11.67 11.58 -9.10
CA ASN A 23 -10.98 12.87 -9.05
C ASN A 23 -9.56 12.78 -8.46
N GLY A 24 -9.00 11.56 -8.28
CA GLY A 24 -7.59 11.37 -7.89
C GLY A 24 -7.30 11.37 -6.40
N ARG A 25 -8.32 11.30 -5.54
CA ARG A 25 -8.12 11.14 -4.09
C ARG A 25 -7.86 9.67 -3.77
N SER A 26 -6.75 9.39 -3.08
CA SER A 26 -6.47 8.08 -2.49
C SER A 26 -7.32 7.86 -1.24
N LEU A 27 -7.83 6.64 -1.07
CA LEU A 27 -8.64 6.20 0.05
C LEU A 27 -8.12 4.88 0.62
N ARG A 28 -8.21 4.73 1.94
CA ARG A 28 -8.11 3.45 2.64
C ARG A 28 -9.46 3.14 3.25
N LEU A 29 -10.10 2.08 2.77
CA LEU A 29 -11.45 1.73 3.17
C LEU A 29 -11.44 0.93 4.47
N ILE A 30 -12.08 1.49 5.50
CA ILE A 30 -12.34 0.86 6.78
C ILE A 30 -13.79 0.36 6.77
N ALA A 31 -13.98 -0.91 7.11
CA ALA A 31 -15.32 -1.48 7.20
C ALA A 31 -16.01 -0.98 8.47
N ALA A 32 -17.28 -0.55 8.37
CA ALA A 32 -18.03 -0.11 9.54
C ALA A 32 -18.29 -1.25 10.54
N ASP A 33 -18.28 -2.50 10.07
CA ASP A 33 -18.48 -3.73 10.84
C ASP A 33 -17.17 -4.42 11.24
N ARG A 34 -16.00 -3.74 11.13
CA ARG A 34 -14.67 -4.34 11.38
C ARG A 34 -14.52 -5.03 12.74
N GLU A 35 -15.27 -4.58 13.74
CA GLU A 35 -15.20 -5.07 15.12
C GLU A 35 -16.01 -6.35 15.34
N THR A 36 -17.01 -6.60 14.49
CA THR A 36 -17.93 -7.74 14.60
C THR A 36 -17.81 -8.73 13.44
N ASN A 37 -17.10 -8.36 12.38
CA ASN A 37 -16.90 -9.19 11.18
C ASN A 37 -15.41 -9.44 10.94
N GLU A 38 -14.90 -10.60 11.34
CA GLU A 38 -13.49 -10.97 11.16
C GLU A 38 -13.03 -11.03 9.69
N ARG A 39 -13.97 -11.20 8.74
CA ARG A 39 -13.68 -11.27 7.29
C ARG A 39 -14.12 -9.99 6.57
N PHE A 40 -14.07 -8.85 7.26
CA PHE A 40 -14.42 -7.56 6.68
C PHE A 40 -13.65 -7.28 5.37
N ASN A 41 -14.29 -6.53 4.47
CA ASN A 41 -13.75 -6.09 3.17
C ASN A 41 -13.26 -7.21 2.21
N MET A 42 -13.56 -8.48 2.48
CA MET A 42 -13.13 -9.58 1.63
C MET A 42 -13.84 -9.63 0.27
N ASP A 43 -14.95 -8.91 0.11
CA ASP A 43 -15.74 -8.84 -1.11
C ASP A 43 -15.11 -7.99 -2.23
N TYR A 44 -14.32 -6.97 -1.88
CA TYR A 44 -13.67 -6.11 -2.87
C TYR A 44 -12.59 -6.85 -3.66
N GLN A 45 -12.47 -6.58 -4.96
CA GLN A 45 -11.36 -7.04 -5.80
C GLN A 45 -10.66 -5.86 -6.49
N VAL A 46 -9.34 -5.98 -6.67
CA VAL A 46 -8.56 -4.99 -7.42
C VAL A 46 -9.07 -4.92 -8.86
N GLY A 47 -9.24 -3.72 -9.39
CA GLY A 47 -9.83 -3.46 -10.70
C GLY A 47 -11.35 -3.26 -10.67
N GLU A 48 -12.02 -3.46 -9.54
CA GLU A 48 -13.46 -3.23 -9.45
C GLU A 48 -13.82 -1.76 -9.24
N VAL A 49 -14.94 -1.36 -9.83
CA VAL A 49 -15.55 -0.05 -9.64
C VAL A 49 -16.73 -0.18 -8.70
N TRP A 50 -16.77 0.67 -7.69
CA TRP A 50 -17.80 0.69 -6.66
C TRP A 50 -18.37 2.09 -6.49
N GLU A 51 -19.65 2.15 -6.16
CA GLU A 51 -20.26 3.32 -5.55
C GLU A 51 -20.28 3.13 -4.04
N VAL A 52 -19.78 4.10 -3.30
CA VAL A 52 -19.70 4.05 -1.83
C VAL A 52 -20.23 5.32 -1.18
N GLU A 53 -20.82 5.16 0.00
CA GLU A 53 -21.01 6.24 0.97
C GLU A 53 -19.99 6.07 2.08
N THR A 54 -19.40 7.19 2.52
CA THR A 54 -18.34 7.18 3.53
C THR A 54 -18.51 8.28 4.54
N ARG A 55 -17.98 8.06 5.74
CA ARG A 55 -17.75 9.10 6.75
C ARG A 55 -16.25 9.15 7.13
N PRO A 56 -15.77 10.27 7.71
CA PRO A 56 -14.43 10.34 8.25
C PRO A 56 -14.18 9.25 9.32
N ASP A 57 -12.96 8.74 9.35
CA ASP A 57 -12.46 7.94 10.46
C ASP A 57 -12.12 8.90 11.63
N PRO A 58 -12.73 8.76 12.82
CA PRO A 58 -12.46 9.65 13.95
C PRO A 58 -11.05 9.46 14.53
N GLU A 59 -10.37 8.34 14.23
CA GLU A 59 -9.07 7.96 14.80
C GLU A 59 -7.93 8.10 13.77
N ILE A 60 -7.98 9.14 12.93
CA ILE A 60 -6.92 9.37 11.94
C ILE A 60 -5.63 9.81 12.64
N THR A 61 -4.58 9.02 12.41
CA THR A 61 -3.20 9.39 12.78
C THR A 61 -2.35 9.50 11.50
N PRO A 62 -1.79 10.68 11.18
CA PRO A 62 -0.86 10.84 10.07
C PRO A 62 0.26 9.78 10.10
N PRO A 63 0.70 9.25 8.95
CA PRO A 63 0.39 9.67 7.58
C PRO A 63 -0.92 9.06 7.01
N HIS A 64 -1.71 8.34 7.80
CA HIS A 64 -2.89 7.57 7.33
C HIS A 64 -4.15 8.43 7.17
N VAL A 65 -3.99 9.61 6.58
CA VAL A 65 -5.07 10.59 6.37
C VAL A 65 -6.10 10.14 5.33
N GLU A 66 -5.80 9.08 4.58
CA GLU A 66 -6.69 8.52 3.56
C GLU A 66 -7.79 7.61 4.14
N ASN A 67 -7.77 7.30 5.44
CA ASN A 67 -8.75 6.42 6.06
C ASN A 67 -10.17 6.99 5.99
N VAL A 68 -11.10 6.18 5.52
CA VAL A 68 -12.55 6.48 5.50
C VAL A 68 -13.35 5.25 5.89
N ILE A 69 -14.43 5.46 6.64
CA ILE A 69 -15.33 4.39 7.03
C ILE A 69 -16.43 4.26 5.99
N VAL A 70 -16.54 3.10 5.36
CA VAL A 70 -17.57 2.80 4.35
C VAL A 70 -18.86 2.38 5.04
N THR A 71 -19.92 3.16 4.84
CA THR A 71 -21.25 2.92 5.44
C THR A 71 -22.21 2.21 4.48
N ARG A 72 -22.04 2.44 3.17
CA ARG A 72 -22.78 1.74 2.10
C ARG A 72 -21.88 1.52 0.90
N LYS A 73 -22.12 0.43 0.17
CA LYS A 73 -21.36 0.06 -1.01
C LYS A 73 -22.24 -0.67 -2.03
N ARG A 74 -22.00 -0.42 -3.31
CA ARG A 74 -22.63 -1.11 -4.44
C ARG A 74 -21.63 -1.30 -5.56
N ARG A 75 -21.41 -2.54 -5.98
CA ARG A 75 -20.52 -2.86 -7.09
C ARG A 75 -21.13 -2.37 -8.40
N LEU A 76 -20.35 -1.67 -9.21
CA LEU A 76 -20.76 -1.15 -10.51
C LEU A 76 -20.17 -1.93 -11.68
N GLY A 77 -19.02 -2.59 -11.50
CA GLY A 77 -18.36 -3.34 -12.56
C GLY A 77 -16.85 -3.43 -12.36
N THR A 78 -16.12 -3.54 -13.45
CA THR A 78 -14.65 -3.59 -13.49
C THR A 78 -14.09 -2.52 -14.43
N MET A 79 -12.85 -2.11 -14.19
CA MET A 79 -12.07 -1.22 -15.02
C MET A 79 -10.92 -2.00 -15.66
N THR A 80 -10.77 -1.88 -16.97
CA THR A 80 -9.76 -2.60 -17.75
C THR A 80 -8.43 -1.84 -17.82
N GLU A 81 -8.48 -0.53 -17.99
CA GLU A 81 -7.29 0.33 -18.19
C GLU A 81 -6.81 0.95 -16.87
N MET A 82 -6.54 0.09 -15.88
CA MET A 82 -6.15 0.51 -14.53
C MET A 82 -4.87 1.36 -14.52
N GLU A 83 -3.87 1.01 -15.31
CA GLU A 83 -2.61 1.76 -15.37
C GLU A 83 -2.82 3.18 -15.89
N ILE A 84 -3.54 3.33 -17.01
CA ILE A 84 -3.86 4.64 -17.60
C ILE A 84 -4.65 5.49 -16.59
N PHE A 85 -5.62 4.87 -15.91
CA PHE A 85 -6.38 5.57 -14.88
C PHE A 85 -5.50 6.03 -13.71
N ILE A 86 -4.64 5.15 -13.19
CA ILE A 86 -3.73 5.47 -12.09
C ILE A 86 -2.76 6.57 -12.49
N GLU A 87 -2.13 6.50 -13.66
CA GLU A 87 -1.19 7.51 -14.14
C GLU A 87 -1.83 8.89 -14.26
N LYS A 88 -3.08 8.94 -14.75
CA LYS A 88 -3.82 10.19 -14.89
C LYS A 88 -4.20 10.80 -13.53
N HIS A 89 -4.61 9.97 -12.57
CA HIS A 89 -5.27 10.44 -11.35
C HIS A 89 -4.36 10.46 -10.12
N MET A 90 -3.31 9.64 -10.10
CA MET A 90 -2.29 9.61 -9.05
C MET A 90 -0.94 9.16 -9.67
N PRO A 91 -0.27 10.06 -10.41
CA PRO A 91 0.96 9.73 -11.13
C PRO A 91 2.01 9.05 -10.23
N PRO A 92 2.64 7.95 -10.68
CA PRO A 92 3.70 7.30 -9.91
C PRO A 92 4.95 8.19 -9.85
N THR A 93 5.71 8.07 -8.76
CA THR A 93 7.10 8.54 -8.74
C THR A 93 8.01 7.45 -9.31
N ALA A 94 9.07 7.84 -10.01
CA ALA A 94 10.05 6.91 -10.57
C ALA A 94 11.40 7.06 -9.87
N GLY A 95 12.18 5.98 -9.79
CA GLY A 95 13.53 5.99 -9.20
C GLY A 95 13.73 4.95 -8.11
N GLY A 96 14.72 5.19 -7.25
CA GLY A 96 15.11 4.34 -6.14
C GLY A 96 14.37 4.65 -4.84
N GLN A 97 15.06 4.48 -3.71
CA GLN A 97 14.50 4.70 -2.37
C GLN A 97 14.07 6.15 -2.13
N GLU A 98 14.83 7.11 -2.67
CA GLU A 98 14.62 8.55 -2.55
C GLU A 98 13.28 9.01 -3.13
N ALA A 99 12.74 8.26 -4.09
CA ALA A 99 11.43 8.54 -4.71
C ALA A 99 10.24 8.17 -3.80
N LEU A 100 10.49 7.45 -2.70
CA LEU A 100 9.44 6.94 -1.80
C LEU A 100 9.16 7.91 -0.65
N PHE A 101 7.88 8.22 -0.45
CA PHE A 101 7.36 9.00 0.68
C PHE A 101 8.17 10.28 0.96
N GLU A 102 8.30 11.13 -0.06
CA GLU A 102 8.95 12.44 0.05
C GLU A 102 10.44 12.35 0.47
N GLY A 103 11.07 11.21 0.21
CA GLY A 103 12.47 10.96 0.57
C GLY A 103 12.68 10.68 2.06
N LEU A 104 11.61 10.53 2.85
CA LEU A 104 11.69 10.38 4.31
C LEU A 104 12.03 8.95 4.76
N THR A 105 12.07 7.99 3.83
CA THR A 105 12.28 6.57 4.16
C THR A 105 13.70 6.29 4.67
N GLN A 106 13.78 5.52 5.75
CA GLN A 106 15.00 5.00 6.34
C GLN A 106 15.08 3.49 6.15
N ALA A 107 16.28 2.93 6.14
CA ALA A 107 16.50 1.49 6.13
C ALA A 107 16.95 0.98 7.51
N THR A 108 16.40 -0.15 7.94
CA THR A 108 17.00 -0.95 9.03
C THR A 108 18.30 -1.61 8.54
N LYS A 109 19.12 -2.14 9.46
CA LYS A 109 20.30 -2.95 9.11
C LYS A 109 19.97 -4.14 8.20
N ALA A 110 18.76 -4.70 8.31
CA ALA A 110 18.29 -5.80 7.47
C ALA A 110 17.63 -5.33 6.16
N GLY A 111 17.66 -4.03 5.86
CA GLY A 111 17.13 -3.43 4.64
C GLY A 111 15.63 -3.13 4.66
N ALA A 112 14.88 -3.49 5.70
CA ALA A 112 13.45 -3.12 5.75
C ALA A 112 13.30 -1.59 5.83
N LEU A 113 12.47 -1.02 4.94
CA LEU A 113 12.22 0.42 4.91
C LEU A 113 11.13 0.84 5.90
N TYR A 114 11.29 2.02 6.50
CA TYR A 114 10.33 2.62 7.40
C TYR A 114 10.40 4.15 7.38
N ILE A 115 9.33 4.80 7.87
CA ILE A 115 9.38 6.19 8.34
C ILE A 115 9.18 6.21 9.86
N ALA A 116 9.71 7.25 10.50
CA ALA A 116 9.52 7.55 11.91
C ALA A 116 9.24 9.04 12.10
N GLU A 117 8.63 9.44 13.21
CA GLU A 117 8.32 10.86 13.45
C GLU A 117 9.57 11.77 13.36
N ARG A 118 10.71 11.30 13.90
CA ARG A 118 11.97 12.06 13.87
C ARG A 118 12.48 12.37 12.46
N THR A 119 12.07 11.58 11.46
CA THR A 119 12.47 11.77 10.07
C THR A 119 11.44 12.57 9.27
N GLY A 120 10.35 12.99 9.90
CA GLY A 120 9.21 13.61 9.25
C GLY A 120 8.09 12.62 8.96
N ILE A 121 6.89 13.16 8.78
CA ILE A 121 5.67 12.41 8.45
C ILE A 121 5.25 12.82 7.03
N PRO A 122 5.18 11.88 6.07
CA PRO A 122 4.78 12.21 4.71
C PRO A 122 3.30 12.63 4.65
N SER A 123 2.92 13.39 3.63
CA SER A 123 1.55 13.86 3.41
C SER A 123 0.54 12.75 3.13
N ARG A 124 1.01 11.55 2.79
CA ARG A 124 0.18 10.38 2.44
C ARG A 124 0.82 9.08 2.90
N SER A 125 -0.02 8.09 3.23
CA SER A 125 0.41 6.74 3.60
C SER A 125 0.46 5.76 2.42
N THR A 126 0.04 6.21 1.24
CA THR A 126 -0.08 5.37 0.05
C THR A 126 0.49 6.05 -1.19
N MET A 127 1.11 5.28 -2.08
CA MET A 127 1.56 5.81 -3.37
C MET A 127 1.75 4.75 -4.44
N PHE A 128 1.88 5.22 -5.68
CA PHE A 128 2.40 4.44 -6.78
C PHE A 128 3.87 4.79 -7.04
N TRP A 129 4.63 3.76 -7.42
CA TRP A 129 6.07 3.83 -7.63
C TRP A 129 6.44 3.01 -8.87
N ARG A 130 7.30 3.55 -9.73
CA ARG A 130 7.96 2.85 -10.83
C ARG A 130 9.44 2.67 -10.48
N PRO A 131 9.86 1.49 -9.98
CA PRO A 131 11.25 1.26 -9.65
C PRO A 131 12.12 1.31 -10.91
N ASP A 132 13.30 1.89 -10.81
CA ASP A 132 14.31 1.88 -11.88
C ASP A 132 15.07 0.55 -12.00
N LYS A 133 14.83 -0.40 -11.09
CA LYS A 133 15.45 -1.73 -11.07
C LYS A 133 14.43 -2.83 -10.79
N THR A 134 14.71 -4.03 -11.28
CA THR A 134 13.89 -5.23 -11.03
C THR A 134 13.95 -5.61 -9.55
N LEU A 135 12.78 -5.84 -8.95
CA LEU A 135 12.68 -6.36 -7.58
C LEU A 135 12.69 -7.89 -7.62
N ARG A 136 13.43 -8.50 -6.71
CA ARG A 136 13.52 -9.97 -6.58
C ARG A 136 12.85 -10.45 -5.31
N ARG A 137 12.04 -11.51 -5.40
CA ARG A 137 11.45 -12.14 -4.23
C ARG A 137 12.54 -12.80 -3.39
N GLU A 138 12.48 -12.63 -2.08
CA GLU A 138 13.30 -13.38 -1.13
C GLU A 138 12.56 -14.66 -0.72
N ASP A 139 13.18 -15.82 -0.95
CA ASP A 139 12.65 -17.10 -0.51
C ASP A 139 13.11 -17.44 0.92
N GLY A 140 12.38 -18.36 1.59
CA GLY A 140 12.76 -18.88 2.92
C GLY A 140 12.39 -17.99 4.12
N GLN A 141 11.74 -16.85 3.90
CA GLN A 141 11.25 -15.97 4.96
C GLN A 141 9.80 -16.32 5.37
N LYS A 142 9.45 -16.11 6.66
CA LYS A 142 8.06 -16.28 7.15
C LYS A 142 7.04 -15.40 6.43
N ARG A 143 7.50 -14.24 5.95
CA ARG A 143 6.71 -13.30 5.15
C ARG A 143 7.41 -13.10 3.83
N ILE A 144 6.63 -13.03 2.76
CA ILE A 144 7.15 -12.75 1.42
C ILE A 144 7.72 -11.34 1.40
N ARG A 145 8.93 -11.21 0.89
CA ARG A 145 9.63 -9.93 0.74
C ARG A 145 10.15 -9.80 -0.67
N TYR A 146 10.23 -8.56 -1.14
CA TYR A 146 10.89 -8.20 -2.38
C TYR A 146 12.07 -7.31 -2.07
N ARG A 147 13.23 -7.64 -2.64
CA ARG A 147 14.46 -6.88 -2.54
C ARG A 147 14.63 -5.99 -3.76
N TYR A 148 14.83 -4.71 -3.51
CA TYR A 148 15.36 -3.77 -4.48
C TYR A 148 16.90 -3.78 -4.40
N PRO A 149 17.63 -4.01 -5.49
CA PRO A 149 19.08 -4.19 -5.46
C PRO A 149 19.85 -2.86 -5.38
N ALA A 150 20.84 -2.79 -4.49
CA ALA A 150 21.85 -1.74 -4.45
C ALA A 150 23.22 -2.33 -4.06
N PRO A 151 24.35 -1.62 -4.31
CA PRO A 151 25.69 -2.12 -4.01
C PRO A 151 25.85 -2.63 -2.56
N GLU A 152 25.28 -1.92 -1.60
CA GLU A 152 25.29 -2.26 -0.16
C GLU A 152 24.15 -3.22 0.25
N GLY A 153 23.74 -4.11 -0.66
CA GLY A 153 22.67 -5.08 -0.42
C GLY A 153 21.24 -4.55 -0.65
N GLY A 154 21.04 -3.23 -0.74
CA GLY A 154 19.74 -2.61 -1.04
C GLY A 154 18.70 -2.74 0.07
N PHE A 155 17.43 -2.64 -0.28
CA PHE A 155 16.33 -2.62 0.68
C PHE A 155 15.26 -3.66 0.38
N THR A 156 14.45 -3.98 1.38
CA THR A 156 13.36 -4.96 1.28
C THR A 156 12.00 -4.35 1.61
N LEU A 157 10.99 -4.79 0.89
CA LEU A 157 9.58 -4.47 1.12
C LEU A 157 8.83 -5.76 1.43
N THR A 158 8.08 -5.79 2.53
CA THR A 158 7.19 -6.93 2.80
C THR A 158 6.00 -6.87 1.86
N PHE A 159 5.72 -7.98 1.18
CA PHE A 159 4.53 -8.11 0.35
C PHE A 159 3.31 -8.45 1.21
N VAL A 160 2.27 -7.63 1.08
CA VAL A 160 1.02 -7.78 1.85
C VAL A 160 -0.21 -7.92 0.96
N GLY A 161 -0.07 -7.83 -0.36
CA GLY A 161 -1.17 -7.89 -1.33
C GLY A 161 -1.71 -9.31 -1.55
N PHE A 162 -2.91 -9.44 -2.13
CA PHE A 162 -3.53 -10.75 -2.42
C PHE A 162 -3.07 -11.40 -3.73
N GLN A 163 -2.37 -10.68 -4.61
CA GLN A 163 -1.87 -11.21 -5.88
C GLN A 163 -0.91 -12.39 -5.64
N GLU A 164 -0.85 -13.31 -6.62
CA GLU A 164 0.12 -14.41 -6.59
C GLU A 164 1.55 -13.84 -6.67
N PRO A 165 2.42 -14.11 -5.69
CA PRO A 165 3.77 -13.55 -5.64
C PRO A 165 4.67 -14.01 -6.79
N LEU A 166 5.07 -13.08 -7.65
CA LEU A 166 6.02 -13.32 -8.73
C LEU A 166 7.45 -13.51 -8.20
N PRO A 167 8.30 -14.34 -8.83
CA PRO A 167 9.73 -14.43 -8.48
C PRO A 167 10.47 -13.10 -8.69
N GLU A 168 10.13 -12.38 -9.75
CA GLU A 168 10.68 -11.07 -10.07
C GLU A 168 9.57 -10.11 -10.52
N ILE A 169 9.74 -8.84 -10.18
CA ILE A 169 8.89 -7.75 -10.65
C ILE A 169 9.78 -6.82 -11.48
N PRO A 170 9.56 -6.74 -12.82
CA PRO A 170 10.44 -5.98 -13.72
C PRO A 170 10.58 -4.50 -13.34
N ALA A 171 11.77 -3.94 -13.58
CA ALA A 171 11.98 -2.50 -13.57
C ALA A 171 10.93 -1.79 -14.42
N GLY A 172 10.52 -0.60 -13.99
CA GLY A 172 9.50 0.19 -14.66
C GLY A 172 8.07 -0.27 -14.41
N SER A 173 7.81 -1.41 -13.77
CA SER A 173 6.44 -1.85 -13.43
C SER A 173 5.73 -0.85 -12.50
N LEU A 174 4.41 -0.74 -12.60
CA LEU A 174 3.65 0.14 -11.71
C LEU A 174 3.35 -0.56 -10.39
N LEU A 175 4.03 -0.16 -9.32
CA LEU A 175 3.86 -0.76 -7.98
C LEU A 175 2.99 0.14 -7.12
N ARG A 176 2.12 -0.45 -6.30
CA ARG A 176 1.56 0.27 -5.14
C ARG A 176 2.38 -0.08 -3.90
N VAL A 177 2.84 0.96 -3.22
CA VAL A 177 3.43 0.85 -1.89
C VAL A 177 2.60 1.59 -0.86
N SER A 178 2.66 1.12 0.39
CA SER A 178 1.96 1.76 1.50
C SER A 178 2.75 1.67 2.80
N LEU A 179 2.46 2.59 3.70
CA LEU A 179 2.92 2.57 5.08
C LEU A 179 1.98 1.72 5.94
N ALA A 180 2.58 0.86 6.76
CA ALA A 180 1.88 0.19 7.85
C ALA A 180 1.50 1.20 8.94
N HIS A 181 0.51 0.87 9.78
CA HIS A 181 0.21 1.65 10.97
C HIS A 181 1.43 1.75 11.90
N TRP A 182 1.47 2.82 12.70
CA TRP A 182 2.50 3.03 13.72
C TRP A 182 2.64 1.79 14.59
N TRP A 183 3.84 1.23 14.59
CA TRP A 183 4.10 -0.01 15.30
C TRP A 183 5.50 -0.02 15.92
N ARG A 184 5.59 -0.68 17.07
CA ARG A 184 6.84 -1.07 17.72
C ARG A 184 6.67 -2.43 18.38
N PRO A 185 7.76 -3.18 18.64
CA PRO A 185 7.70 -4.41 19.43
C PRO A 185 7.14 -4.14 20.83
N ARG A 186 6.32 -5.05 21.36
CA ARG A 186 5.72 -4.89 22.70
C ARG A 186 6.79 -4.94 23.79
N GLU A 187 7.86 -5.68 23.53
CA GLU A 187 9.02 -5.85 24.41
C GLU A 187 9.93 -4.61 24.42
N MET A 188 9.67 -3.63 23.54
CA MET A 188 10.40 -2.35 23.48
C MET A 188 9.41 -1.17 23.59
N PRO A 189 8.78 -0.97 24.75
CA PRO A 189 7.78 0.09 24.96
C PRO A 189 8.38 1.51 25.00
N GLU A 190 9.70 1.65 25.09
CA GLU A 190 10.39 2.93 24.89
C GLU A 190 10.97 3.06 23.47
N GLY A 191 10.75 2.04 22.64
CA GLY A 191 11.16 2.04 21.25
C GLY A 191 10.37 3.04 20.42
N GLU A 192 11.04 3.60 19.43
CA GLU A 192 10.46 4.47 18.41
C GLU A 192 9.36 3.75 17.64
N LEU A 193 8.21 4.42 17.48
CA LEU A 193 7.14 3.98 16.59
C LEU A 193 7.59 4.14 15.14
N ARG A 194 7.32 3.11 14.34
CA ARG A 194 7.68 3.08 12.92
C ARG A 194 6.51 2.68 12.06
N CYS A 195 6.41 3.32 10.91
CA CYS A 195 5.56 2.91 9.82
C CYS A 195 6.43 2.22 8.77
N TYR A 196 6.36 0.90 8.67
CA TYR A 196 7.14 0.15 7.68
C TYR A 196 6.55 0.31 6.28
N VAL A 197 7.41 0.45 5.28
CA VAL A 197 7.01 0.45 3.87
C VAL A 197 6.70 -0.97 3.43
N GLN A 198 5.58 -1.14 2.74
CA GLN A 198 5.07 -2.42 2.29
C GLN A 198 4.79 -2.38 0.79
N LEU A 199 5.06 -3.49 0.11
CA LEU A 199 4.58 -3.72 -1.25
C LEU A 199 3.16 -4.27 -1.16
N SER A 200 2.23 -3.59 -1.79
CA SER A 200 0.79 -3.85 -1.61
C SER A 200 0.06 -4.31 -2.86
N GLY A 201 0.75 -4.28 -3.99
CA GLY A 201 0.29 -4.79 -5.28
C GLY A 201 1.09 -4.20 -6.42
N TRP A 202 0.82 -4.67 -7.62
CA TRP A 202 1.45 -4.21 -8.85
C TRP A 202 0.50 -4.34 -10.05
N PHE A 203 0.77 -3.53 -11.06
CA PHE A 203 0.16 -3.58 -12.37
C PHE A 203 1.30 -3.76 -13.38
N LEU A 204 1.25 -4.89 -14.09
CA LEU A 204 2.19 -5.17 -15.15
C LEU A 204 1.52 -4.70 -16.44
N GLY A 205 2.14 -3.72 -17.09
CA GLY A 205 1.79 -3.35 -18.46
C GLY A 205 1.66 -4.61 -19.29
N ARG A 206 0.60 -4.68 -20.11
CA ARG A 206 0.60 -5.67 -21.20
C ARG A 206 1.82 -5.34 -22.05
N GLY A 207 2.80 -6.24 -22.06
CA GLY A 207 3.85 -6.25 -23.07
C GLY A 207 3.27 -6.45 -24.47
#